data_AF-A0A5Q4ZK76-F1
#
_entry.id   AF-A0A5Q4ZK76-F1
#
_cell.length_a   1.000
_cell.length_b   1.000
_cell.length_c   1.000
_cell.angle_alpha   90.00
_cell.angle_beta   90.00
_cell.angle_gamma   90.00
#
_symmetry.space_group_name_H-M   'P 1'
#
loop_
_entity.id
_entity.type
_entity.pdbx_description
1 polymer ?
#
loop_
_entity_poly.entity_id
_entity_poly.type
_entity_poly.pdbx_seq_one_letter_code
_entity_poly.pdbx_strand_id
1 'polypeptide(L)'
;MNAAKLITLSIAALTMVASASQVAQAQAKSRAQVNQELVQAQHDGVIPNSKTQYPPSADRVARNKELHAIAWHAGETAPSMDHHDSLAAR
;
A
#
# COMPACT_ATOMS: atom_id res chain seq x y z
N MET A 1 14.91 33.59 34.00
CA MET A 1 14.65 32.59 32.94
C MET A 1 15.80 32.71 31.94
N ASN A 2 16.71 31.74 31.95
CA ASN A 2 18.05 31.92 31.41
C ASN A 2 18.04 31.64 29.91
N ALA A 3 18.54 32.59 29.10
CA ALA A 3 18.51 32.58 27.63
C ALA A 3 18.97 31.26 26.99
N ALA A 4 19.85 30.52 27.68
CA ALA A 4 20.27 29.17 27.29
C ALA A 4 19.09 28.19 27.08
N LYS A 5 18.04 28.25 27.91
CA LYS A 5 16.83 27.41 27.78
C LYS A 5 15.96 27.79 26.59
N LEU A 6 15.98 29.06 26.18
CA LEU A 6 15.23 29.53 25.01
C LEU A 6 15.92 29.13 23.70
N ILE A 7 17.27 29.12 23.69
CA ILE A 7 18.06 28.71 22.52
C ILE A 7 17.96 27.20 22.26
N THR A 8 17.93 26.36 23.31
CA THR A 8 17.75 24.91 23.11
C THR A 8 16.35 24.57 22.58
N LEU A 9 15.35 25.36 22.95
CA LEU A 9 13.97 25.19 22.48
C LEU A 9 13.81 25.55 20.99
N SER A 10 14.66 26.45 20.47
CA SER A 10 14.64 26.85 19.05
C SER A 10 15.21 25.78 18.12
N ILE A 11 16.23 25.04 18.56
CA ILE A 11 16.90 24.02 17.75
C ILE A 11 16.02 22.76 17.59
N ALA A 12 15.27 22.39 18.63
CA ALA A 12 14.33 21.26 18.58
C ALA A 12 13.08 21.53 17.71
N ALA A 13 12.70 22.80 17.51
CA ALA A 13 11.55 23.15 16.68
C ALA A 13 11.84 23.08 15.17
N LEU A 14 13.10 23.27 14.76
CA LEU A 14 13.46 23.30 13.33
C LEU A 14 13.55 21.90 12.69
N THR A 15 13.80 20.85 13.49
CA THR A 15 13.87 19.47 13.00
C THR A 15 12.49 18.82 12.77
N MET A 16 11.42 19.35 13.38
CA MET A 16 10.06 18.80 13.27
C MET A 16 9.33 19.21 11.96
N VAL A 17 9.82 20.22 11.24
CA VAL A 17 9.16 20.75 10.01
C VAL A 17 9.50 19.94 8.75
N ALA A 18 10.58 19.15 8.75
CA ALA A 18 11.01 18.37 7.58
C ALA A 18 10.21 17.07 7.35
N SER A 19 9.35 16.68 8.29
CA SER A 19 8.60 15.42 8.24
C SER A 19 7.24 15.52 7.54
N ALA A 20 6.73 16.74 7.31
CA ALA A 20 5.35 16.94 6.83
C ALA A 20 5.17 16.82 5.30
N SER A 21 6.26 16.79 4.52
CA SER A 21 6.20 16.93 3.05
C SER A 21 6.63 15.69 2.25
N GLN A 22 6.84 14.55 2.91
CA GLN A 22 7.27 13.32 2.21
C GLN A 22 6.14 12.66 1.40
N VAL A 23 4.88 13.03 1.66
CA VAL A 23 3.72 12.51 0.89
C VAL A 23 3.65 13.13 -0.52
N ALA A 24 4.22 14.33 -0.72
CA ALA A 24 4.17 15.04 -2.01
C ALA A 24 5.39 14.77 -2.91
N GLN A 25 6.46 14.18 -2.36
CA GLN A 25 7.64 13.74 -3.10
C GLN A 25 7.70 12.21 -3.12
N ALA A 26 6.59 11.55 -3.45
CA ALA A 26 6.63 10.14 -3.78
C ALA A 26 7.44 10.00 -5.07
N GLN A 27 8.72 9.65 -4.94
CA GLN A 27 9.59 9.29 -6.06
C GLN A 27 8.82 8.31 -6.96
N ALA A 28 8.65 8.66 -8.24
CA ALA A 28 7.85 7.84 -9.15
C ALA A 28 8.41 6.42 -9.17
N LYS A 29 7.57 5.43 -8.82
CA LYS A 29 7.96 4.02 -8.85
C LYS A 29 8.39 3.66 -10.27
N SER A 30 9.45 2.86 -10.37
CA SER A 30 9.82 2.30 -11.67
C SER A 30 8.69 1.39 -12.16
N ARG A 31 8.59 1.19 -13.48
CA ARG A 31 7.61 0.26 -14.05
C ARG A 31 7.74 -1.15 -13.46
N ALA A 32 8.97 -1.59 -13.18
CA ALA A 32 9.23 -2.87 -12.55
C ALA A 32 8.63 -2.94 -11.13
N GLN A 33 8.79 -1.88 -10.33
CA GLN A 33 8.20 -1.80 -8.99
C GLN A 33 6.67 -1.78 -9.03
N VAL A 34 6.08 -1.01 -9.95
CA VAL A 34 4.61 -1.01 -10.13
C VAL A 34 4.11 -2.40 -10.50
N ASN A 35 4.79 -3.09 -11.42
CA ASN A 35 4.40 -4.44 -11.80
C ASN A 35 4.50 -5.42 -10.62
N GLN A 36 5.54 -5.33 -9.79
CA GLN A 36 5.66 -6.15 -8.58
C GLN A 36 4.50 -5.91 -7.61
N GLU A 37 4.10 -4.66 -7.41
CA GLU A 37 2.97 -4.34 -6.54
C GLU A 37 1.63 -4.82 -7.10
N LEU A 38 1.45 -4.74 -8.42
CA LEU A 38 0.24 -5.23 -9.06
C LEU A 38 0.14 -6.76 -8.98
N VAL A 39 1.28 -7.47 -9.13
CA VAL A 39 1.36 -8.93 -8.93
C VAL A 39 1.03 -9.29 -7.47
N GLN A 40 1.57 -8.55 -6.49
CA GLN A 40 1.21 -8.74 -5.09
C GLN A 40 -0.28 -8.45 -4.82
N ALA A 41 -0.83 -7.38 -5.39
CA ALA A 41 -2.24 -7.03 -5.23
C ALA A 41 -3.16 -8.11 -5.82
N GLN A 42 -2.75 -8.74 -6.92
CA GLN A 42 -3.47 -9.84 -7.56
C GLN A 42 -3.52 -11.08 -6.65
N HIS A 43 -2.37 -11.44 -6.07
CA HIS A 43 -2.23 -12.51 -5.08
C HIS A 43 -3.05 -12.27 -3.82
N ASP A 44 -3.05 -11.04 -3.34
CA ASP A 44 -3.81 -10.64 -2.16
C ASP A 44 -5.33 -10.60 -2.40
N GLY A 45 -5.80 -10.88 -3.63
CA GLY A 45 -7.22 -10.80 -4.00
C GLY A 45 -7.76 -9.37 -4.05
N VAL A 46 -6.91 -8.36 -4.25
CA VAL A 46 -7.32 -6.96 -4.40
C VAL A 46 -7.78 -6.72 -5.84
N ILE A 47 -9.05 -7.08 -6.09
CA ILE A 47 -9.64 -7.04 -7.43
C ILE A 47 -10.16 -5.62 -7.77
N PRO A 48 -9.92 -5.11 -9.00
CA PRO A 48 -10.50 -3.86 -9.46
C PRO A 48 -12.02 -3.85 -9.36
N ASN A 49 -12.59 -2.78 -8.81
CA ASN A 49 -14.03 -2.61 -8.70
C ASN A 49 -14.58 -1.76 -9.87
N SER A 50 -15.89 -1.83 -10.11
CA SER A 50 -16.57 -0.99 -11.10
C SER A 50 -16.22 0.50 -10.93
N LYS A 51 -16.08 1.21 -12.05
CA LYS A 51 -15.79 2.66 -12.10
C LYS A 51 -16.79 3.50 -11.31
N THR A 52 -18.05 3.06 -11.22
CA THR A 52 -19.14 3.79 -10.53
C THR A 52 -19.20 3.50 -9.03
N GLN A 53 -18.39 2.56 -8.53
CA GLN A 53 -18.42 2.10 -7.14
C GLN A 53 -17.05 2.26 -6.50
N TYR A 54 -16.35 3.33 -6.87
CA TYR A 54 -15.04 3.67 -6.32
C TYR A 54 -15.16 4.84 -5.32
N PRO A 55 -14.47 4.78 -4.17
CA PRO A 55 -13.65 3.67 -3.68
C PRO A 55 -14.51 2.48 -3.20
N PRO A 56 -14.02 1.23 -3.29
CA PRO A 56 -14.73 0.08 -2.74
C PRO A 56 -14.86 0.18 -1.21
N SER A 57 -15.98 -0.31 -0.67
CA SER A 57 -16.15 -0.43 0.79
C SER A 57 -15.24 -1.53 1.36
N ALA A 58 -14.88 -1.40 2.65
CA ALA A 58 -14.04 -2.38 3.33
C ALA A 58 -14.63 -3.80 3.30
N ASP A 59 -15.94 -3.94 3.54
CA ASP A 59 -16.63 -5.24 3.48
C ASP A 59 -16.54 -5.89 2.10
N ARG A 60 -16.58 -5.09 1.04
CA ARG A 60 -16.45 -5.58 -0.33
C ARG A 60 -15.02 -6.04 -0.61
N VAL A 61 -14.03 -5.28 -0.14
CA VAL A 61 -12.63 -5.70 -0.24
C VAL A 61 -12.42 -7.02 0.50
N ALA A 62 -12.89 -7.14 1.75
CA ALA A 62 -12.79 -8.37 2.54
C ALA A 62 -13.44 -9.57 1.84
N ARG A 63 -14.67 -9.40 1.34
CA ARG A 63 -15.35 -10.45 0.57
C ARG A 63 -14.58 -10.87 -0.68
N ASN A 64 -14.04 -9.90 -1.44
CA ASN A 64 -13.29 -10.22 -2.65
C ASN A 64 -12.02 -11.03 -2.33
N LYS A 65 -11.32 -10.68 -1.24
CA LYS A 65 -10.16 -11.43 -0.76
C LYS A 65 -10.52 -12.86 -0.37
N GLU A 66 -11.64 -13.03 0.35
CA GLU A 66 -12.12 -14.34 0.79
C GLU A 66 -12.52 -15.22 -0.40
N LEU A 67 -13.27 -14.67 -1.37
CA LEU A 67 -13.62 -15.37 -2.60
C LEU A 67 -12.39 -15.73 -3.44
N HIS A 68 -11.39 -14.85 -3.50
CA HIS A 68 -10.14 -15.12 -4.19
C HIS A 68 -9.38 -16.28 -3.53
N ALA A 69 -9.24 -16.26 -2.20
CA ALA A 69 -8.61 -17.35 -1.45
C ALA A 69 -9.33 -18.68 -1.64
N ILE A 70 -10.67 -18.69 -1.65
CA ILE A 70 -11.45 -19.91 -1.91
C ILE A 70 -11.26 -20.42 -3.34
N ALA A 71 -11.19 -19.52 -4.33
CA ALA A 71 -11.10 -19.91 -5.73
C ALA A 71 -9.71 -20.43 -6.13
N TRP A 72 -8.65 -19.83 -5.57
CA TRP A 72 -7.26 -20.05 -6.02
C TRP A 72 -6.36 -20.71 -4.98
N HIS A 73 -6.69 -20.60 -3.70
CA HIS A 73 -5.85 -21.03 -2.57
C HIS A 73 -6.61 -21.94 -1.59
N ALA A 74 -7.57 -22.72 -2.09
CA ALA A 74 -8.40 -23.58 -1.27
C ALA A 74 -7.55 -24.60 -0.48
N GLY A 75 -7.61 -24.52 0.85
CA GLY A 75 -6.89 -25.45 1.74
C GLY A 75 -5.45 -25.06 2.04
N GLU A 76 -4.97 -23.93 1.50
CA GLU A 76 -3.65 -23.39 1.82
C GLU A 76 -3.73 -22.38 2.96
N THR A 77 -2.88 -22.51 3.97
CA THR A 77 -2.82 -21.57 5.11
C THR A 77 -1.94 -20.34 4.82
N ALA A 78 -1.02 -20.47 3.87
CA ALA A 78 -0.11 -19.41 3.44
C ALA A 78 0.25 -19.66 1.97
N PRO A 79 -0.59 -19.19 1.03
CA PRO A 79 -0.36 -19.45 -0.38
C PRO A 79 0.95 -18.79 -0.84
N SER A 80 1.71 -19.51 -1.66
CA SER A 80 2.89 -18.95 -2.32
C SER A 80 2.49 -18.20 -3.57
N MET A 81 3.27 -17.21 -3.99
CA MET A 81 3.08 -16.61 -5.31
C MET A 81 3.21 -17.69 -6.40
N ASP A 82 2.25 -17.77 -7.30
CA ASP A 82 2.21 -18.77 -8.35
C ASP A 82 1.93 -18.18 -9.74
N HIS A 83 1.54 -19.03 -10.69
CA HIS A 83 1.30 -18.60 -12.06
C HIS A 83 0.06 -17.70 -12.24
N HIS A 84 -0.98 -17.80 -11.40
CA HIS A 84 -2.19 -16.97 -11.57
C HIS A 84 -1.99 -15.53 -11.11
N ASP A 85 -0.97 -15.27 -10.30
CA ASP A 85 -0.59 -13.92 -9.87
C ASP A 85 0.10 -13.12 -10.98
N SER A 86 0.53 -13.81 -12.05
CA SER A 86 1.23 -13.18 -13.15
C SER A 86 0.28 -12.38 -14.05
N LEU A 87 0.49 -11.07 -14.11
CA LEU A 87 -0.22 -10.18 -15.04
C LEU A 87 0.31 -10.25 -16.48
N ALA A 88 1.20 -11.20 -16.78
CA ALA A 88 1.94 -11.29 -18.04
C ALA A 88 1.07 -11.63 -19.27
N ALA A 89 -0.23 -11.89 -19.09
CA ALA A 89 -1.12 -12.41 -20.13
C ALA A 89 -2.32 -11.50 -20.49
N ARG A 90 -2.37 -10.23 -20.05
CA ARG A 90 -3.48 -9.31 -20.34
C ARG A 90 -3.11 -8.18 -21.28
#